data_AF-A0A9D5FV86-F1
#
_entry.id   AF-A0A9D5FV86-F1
#
_cell.length_a   1.000
_cell.length_b   1.000
_cell.length_c   1.000
_cell.angle_alpha   90.00
_cell.angle_beta   90.00
_cell.angle_gamma   90.00
#
_symmetry.space_group_name_H-M   'P 1'
#
loop_
_entity.id
_entity.type
_entity.pdbx_description
1 polymer ?
#
loop_
_entity_poly.entity_id
_entity_poly.type
_entity_poly.pdbx_seq_one_letter_code
_entity_poly.pdbx_strand_id
1 'polypeptide(L)'
;MAHEDFIRVGTTLYKIVNQPRINGGFAKKRIVWNNETLRQDYGKDFIATVPKYDGFCTVPNHVNYQPVIDKFLNLYEPIGHQPKEGEFPHIESLVHHIFGEQYELGIDYLQLLYLQPVQKLPILLMVSEERNTGKSTFLNFLKAVFQNNVTFNTNEDFRSQFNADWAGKLLIVVDEVLLNRREDSERLKNLSTTLSYKVEAKGKDRDEISFFAKFVLCSNNELLPVIIDVGENRYWVRKINRLDSDDTDFLQKLKAEIPAFLYFL
;
A
#
# COMPACT_ATOMS: atom_id res chain seq x y z
N MET A 1 -11.38 1.97 -32.44
CA MET A 1 -11.48 0.84 -31.48
C MET A 1 -10.51 1.14 -30.35
N ALA A 2 -10.91 0.95 -29.09
CA ALA A 2 -9.99 1.14 -27.97
C ALA A 2 -8.79 0.19 -28.16
N HIS A 3 -7.57 0.71 -28.02
CA HIS A 3 -6.36 -0.09 -28.10
C HIS A 3 -6.39 -1.12 -26.96
N GLU A 4 -6.50 -2.41 -27.29
CA GLU A 4 -6.46 -3.46 -26.29
C GLU A 4 -5.00 -3.79 -25.95
N ASP A 5 -4.64 -3.66 -24.67
CA ASP A 5 -3.27 -3.85 -24.22
C ASP A 5 -3.03 -5.30 -23.80
N PHE A 6 -2.17 -5.99 -24.54
CA PHE A 6 -1.71 -7.33 -24.22
C PHE A 6 -0.23 -7.32 -23.84
N ILE A 7 0.16 -8.22 -22.94
CA ILE A 7 1.56 -8.45 -22.57
C ILE A 7 1.82 -9.95 -22.49
N ARG A 8 3.07 -10.37 -22.75
CA ARG A 8 3.52 -11.73 -22.49
C ARG A 8 4.61 -11.72 -21.43
N VAL A 9 4.40 -12.44 -20.34
CA VAL A 9 5.37 -12.58 -19.25
C VAL A 9 5.76 -14.04 -19.15
N GLY A 10 7.04 -14.34 -19.36
CA GLY A 10 7.51 -15.69 -19.58
C GLY A 10 6.79 -16.35 -20.76
N THR A 11 6.08 -17.44 -20.49
CA THR A 11 5.28 -18.19 -21.48
C THR A 11 3.79 -17.81 -21.45
N THR A 12 3.35 -17.02 -20.48
CA THR A 12 1.93 -16.71 -20.26
C THR A 12 1.55 -15.36 -20.89
N LEU A 13 0.44 -15.35 -21.62
CA LEU A 13 -0.15 -14.15 -22.20
C LEU A 13 -1.17 -13.56 -21.22
N TYR A 14 -1.18 -12.23 -21.09
CA TYR A 14 -2.13 -11.50 -20.28
C TYR A 14 -2.79 -10.39 -21.09
N LYS A 15 -4.09 -10.20 -20.88
CA LYS A 15 -4.83 -9.01 -21.28
C LYS A 15 -4.88 -8.05 -20.10
N ILE A 16 -4.50 -6.80 -20.34
CA ILE A 16 -4.66 -5.69 -19.40
C ILE A 16 -6.07 -5.13 -19.59
N VAL A 17 -6.89 -5.22 -18.55
CA VAL A 17 -8.27 -4.72 -18.61
C VAL A 17 -8.53 -3.70 -17.51
N ASN A 18 -9.34 -2.71 -17.82
CA ASN A 18 -9.90 -1.78 -16.85
C ASN A 18 -11.27 -2.33 -16.43
N GLN A 19 -11.32 -3.07 -15.33
CA GLN A 19 -12.58 -3.63 -14.82
C GLN A 19 -13.40 -2.52 -14.14
N PRO A 20 -14.66 -2.26 -14.57
CA PRO A 20 -15.51 -1.27 -13.93
C PRO A 20 -15.79 -1.62 -12.46
N ARG A 21 -15.86 -0.60 -11.61
CA ARG A 21 -16.28 -0.69 -10.21
C ARG A 21 -17.65 -0.05 -10.03
N ILE A 22 -18.35 -0.44 -8.97
CA ILE A 22 -19.69 0.07 -8.64
C ILE A 22 -19.75 1.60 -8.46
N ASN A 23 -18.61 2.22 -8.11
CA ASN A 23 -18.48 3.66 -7.93
C ASN A 23 -18.14 4.43 -9.23
N GLY A 24 -18.25 3.80 -10.40
CA GLY A 24 -17.96 4.42 -11.70
C GLY A 24 -16.47 4.53 -12.05
N GLY A 25 -15.58 4.05 -11.17
CA GLY A 25 -14.14 3.95 -11.46
C GLY A 25 -13.75 2.65 -12.16
N PHE A 26 -12.47 2.49 -12.46
CA PHE A 26 -11.91 1.27 -13.04
C PHE A 26 -10.79 0.69 -12.17
N ALA A 27 -10.67 -0.64 -12.15
CA ALA A 27 -9.55 -1.37 -11.58
C ALA A 27 -8.74 -2.02 -12.70
N LYS A 28 -7.46 -1.67 -12.81
CA LYS A 28 -6.55 -2.37 -13.73
C LYS A 28 -6.37 -3.81 -13.26
N LYS A 29 -6.67 -4.77 -14.14
CA LYS A 29 -6.48 -6.20 -13.89
C LYS A 29 -5.72 -6.85 -15.03
N ARG A 30 -4.97 -7.88 -14.68
CA ARG A 30 -4.30 -8.79 -15.63
C ARG A 30 -5.09 -10.08 -15.67
N ILE A 31 -5.66 -10.40 -16.83
CA ILE A 31 -6.38 -11.65 -17.04
C ILE A 31 -5.51 -12.53 -17.92
N VAL A 32 -5.26 -13.77 -17.49
CA VAL A 32 -4.58 -14.76 -18.34
C VAL A 32 -5.41 -14.95 -19.60
N TRP A 33 -4.76 -14.83 -20.75
CA TRP A 33 -5.41 -14.90 -22.05
C TRP A 33 -4.88 -16.08 -22.84
N ASN A 34 -5.75 -16.73 -23.61
CA ASN A 34 -5.36 -17.85 -24.46
C ASN A 34 -4.73 -17.33 -25.76
N ASN A 35 -3.57 -17.88 -26.14
CA ASN A 35 -2.88 -17.57 -27.39
C ASN A 35 -3.72 -17.90 -28.64
N GLU A 36 -4.52 -18.97 -28.61
CA GLU A 36 -5.37 -19.37 -29.72
C GLU A 36 -6.52 -18.37 -29.92
N THR A 37 -7.17 -17.95 -28.85
CA THR A 37 -8.20 -16.91 -28.88
C THR A 37 -7.64 -15.59 -29.38
N LEU A 38 -6.44 -15.18 -28.93
CA LEU A 38 -5.76 -13.99 -29.46
C LEU A 38 -5.56 -14.07 -30.98
N ARG A 39 -5.15 -15.24 -31.49
CA ARG A 39 -4.94 -15.44 -32.94
C ARG A 39 -6.25 -15.43 -33.72
N GLN A 40 -7.34 -15.95 -33.14
CA GLN A 40 -8.66 -15.92 -33.76
C GLN A 40 -9.20 -14.50 -33.84
N ASP A 41 -9.03 -13.71 -32.77
CA ASP A 41 -9.56 -12.34 -32.68
C ASP A 41 -8.73 -11.32 -33.48
N TYR A 42 -7.40 -11.46 -33.48
CA TYR A 42 -6.46 -10.45 -33.99
C TYR A 42 -5.54 -10.93 -35.13
N GLY A 43 -5.62 -12.21 -35.50
CA GLY A 43 -4.76 -12.82 -36.51
C GLY A 43 -3.44 -13.36 -35.96
N LYS A 44 -2.76 -14.18 -36.78
CA LYS A 44 -1.54 -14.90 -36.38
C LYS A 44 -0.37 -13.97 -36.05
N ASP A 45 -0.25 -12.85 -36.77
CA ASP A 45 0.91 -11.97 -36.68
C ASP A 45 0.83 -10.98 -35.51
N PHE A 46 -0.35 -10.80 -34.91
CA PHE A 46 -0.54 -9.91 -33.76
C PHE A 46 0.33 -10.30 -32.56
N ILE A 47 0.59 -11.59 -32.36
CA ILE A 47 1.45 -12.05 -31.25
C ILE A 47 2.89 -11.49 -31.33
N ALA A 48 3.35 -11.08 -32.53
CA ALA A 48 4.67 -10.49 -32.70
C ALA A 48 4.74 -9.05 -32.15
N THR A 49 3.62 -8.34 -32.07
CA THR A 49 3.56 -6.96 -31.57
C THR A 49 3.42 -6.88 -30.04
N VAL A 50 3.02 -7.99 -29.39
CA VAL A 50 2.83 -8.07 -27.94
C VAL A 50 4.18 -7.93 -27.21
N PRO A 51 4.35 -6.94 -26.30
CA PRO A 51 5.54 -6.79 -25.47
C PRO A 51 5.85 -8.04 -24.64
N LYS A 52 7.14 -8.36 -24.52
CA LYS A 52 7.64 -9.60 -23.89
C LYS A 52 8.53 -9.27 -22.70
N TYR A 53 8.23 -9.91 -21.58
CA TYR A 53 8.96 -9.81 -20.33
C TYR A 53 9.38 -11.20 -19.86
N ASP A 54 10.50 -11.31 -19.15
CA ASP A 54 11.01 -12.58 -18.63
C ASP A 54 10.24 -13.01 -17.37
N GLY A 55 9.77 -12.04 -16.57
CA GLY A 55 9.02 -12.30 -15.35
C GLY A 55 8.42 -11.04 -14.74
N PHE A 56 7.88 -11.19 -13.52
CA PHE A 56 7.46 -10.08 -12.69
C PHE A 56 8.55 -9.74 -11.66
N CYS A 57 8.63 -8.47 -11.27
CA CYS A 57 9.44 -8.03 -10.13
C CYS A 57 8.66 -7.00 -9.30
N THR A 58 9.09 -6.71 -8.08
CA THR A 58 8.53 -5.62 -7.28
C THR A 58 9.67 -4.77 -6.76
N VAL A 59 9.93 -3.65 -7.44
CA VAL A 59 10.97 -2.71 -7.04
C VAL A 59 10.31 -1.36 -6.77
N PRO A 60 10.23 -0.95 -5.49
CA PRO A 60 9.52 0.27 -5.13
C PRO A 60 10.37 1.51 -5.37
N ASN A 61 9.82 2.47 -6.12
CA ASN A 61 10.37 3.81 -6.27
C ASN A 61 9.25 4.76 -6.70
N HIS A 62 9.04 5.84 -5.95
CA HIS A 62 7.99 6.82 -6.25
C HIS A 62 8.44 7.93 -7.19
N VAL A 63 9.67 8.42 -7.03
CA VAL A 63 10.20 9.58 -7.77
C VAL A 63 10.70 9.16 -9.15
N ASN A 64 11.47 8.07 -9.21
CA ASN A 64 12.07 7.52 -10.42
C ASN A 64 11.46 6.15 -10.73
N TYR A 65 10.14 6.08 -10.77
CA TYR A 65 9.42 4.84 -11.06
C TYR A 65 9.79 4.29 -12.44
N GLN A 66 10.10 2.99 -12.49
CA GLN A 66 10.32 2.26 -13.74
C GLN A 66 9.28 1.15 -13.88
N PRO A 67 8.44 1.18 -14.93
CA PRO A 67 7.47 0.12 -15.18
C PRO A 67 8.13 -1.19 -15.61
N VAL A 68 9.33 -1.12 -16.17
CA VAL A 68 10.12 -2.26 -16.64
C VAL A 68 11.53 -2.09 -16.11
N ILE A 69 12.04 -3.14 -15.46
CA ILE A 69 13.41 -3.18 -14.93
C ILE A 69 14.10 -4.33 -15.63
N ASP A 70 15.09 -3.99 -16.46
CA ASP A 70 15.70 -4.87 -17.45
C ASP A 70 14.64 -5.50 -18.38
N LYS A 71 14.24 -6.75 -18.10
CA LYS A 71 13.22 -7.51 -18.83
C LYS A 71 12.05 -7.93 -17.95
N PHE A 72 11.97 -7.44 -16.72
CA PHE A 72 10.92 -7.78 -15.77
C PHE A 72 9.89 -6.66 -15.70
N LEU A 73 8.62 -7.05 -15.68
CA LEU A 73 7.53 -6.10 -15.49
C LEU A 73 7.36 -5.81 -14.00
N ASN A 74 7.41 -4.54 -13.61
CA ASN A 74 7.27 -4.14 -12.22
C ASN A 74 5.79 -4.26 -11.77
N LEU A 75 5.58 -4.88 -10.62
CA LEU A 75 4.29 -5.02 -9.95
C LEU A 75 4.00 -3.84 -9.04
N TYR A 76 5.04 -3.11 -8.63
CA TYR A 76 4.88 -1.84 -7.94
C TYR A 76 4.20 -0.84 -8.86
N GLU A 77 3.35 0.03 -8.32
CA GLU A 77 2.56 0.96 -9.13
C GLU A 77 3.05 2.39 -8.96
N PRO A 78 3.10 3.21 -10.04
CA PRO A 78 3.39 4.63 -9.89
C PRO A 78 2.27 5.31 -9.11
N ILE A 79 2.60 6.37 -8.39
CA ILE A 79 1.59 7.27 -7.84
C ILE A 79 1.22 8.31 -8.90
N GLY A 80 -0.07 8.64 -9.00
CA GLY A 80 -0.56 9.60 -9.99
C GLY A 80 -0.35 11.08 -9.64
N HIS A 81 0.28 11.38 -8.51
CA HIS A 81 0.49 12.75 -8.03
C HIS A 81 1.74 13.37 -8.66
N GLN A 82 1.67 14.64 -9.00
CA GLN A 82 2.81 15.42 -9.48
C GLN A 82 3.16 16.47 -8.41
N PRO A 83 4.37 16.41 -7.81
CA PRO A 83 4.81 17.42 -6.86
C PRO A 83 4.74 18.82 -7.46
N LYS A 84 4.17 19.77 -6.72
CA LYS A 84 4.02 21.16 -7.13
C LYS A 84 4.08 22.07 -5.92
N GLU A 85 4.81 23.18 -6.02
CA GLU A 85 4.84 24.20 -4.97
C GLU A 85 3.45 24.69 -4.56
N GLY A 86 3.22 24.82 -3.25
CA GLY A 86 1.96 25.25 -2.65
C GLY A 86 1.95 25.05 -1.14
N GLU A 87 0.83 25.43 -0.51
CA GLU A 87 0.58 25.23 0.92
C GLU A 87 -0.23 23.95 1.17
N PHE A 88 -0.09 23.38 2.37
CA PHE A 88 -0.81 22.15 2.78
C PHE A 88 -1.33 22.22 4.23
N PRO A 89 -2.06 23.29 4.62
CA PRO A 89 -2.47 23.51 6.01
C PRO A 89 -3.34 22.39 6.61
N HIS A 90 -4.16 21.69 5.81
CA HIS A 90 -4.99 20.61 6.33
C HIS A 90 -4.16 19.34 6.57
N ILE A 91 -3.20 19.02 5.69
CA ILE A 91 -2.25 17.93 5.92
C ILE A 91 -1.37 18.24 7.13
N GLU A 92 -0.86 19.45 7.25
CA GLU A 92 -0.07 19.90 8.40
C GLU A 92 -0.86 19.73 9.70
N SER A 93 -2.12 20.19 9.73
CA SER A 93 -3.02 20.01 10.87
C SER A 93 -3.26 18.53 11.21
N LEU A 94 -3.43 17.66 10.21
CA LEU A 94 -3.62 16.23 10.42
C LEU A 94 -2.36 15.58 11.02
N VAL A 95 -1.17 15.90 10.48
CA VAL A 95 0.09 15.35 10.97
C VAL A 95 0.36 15.83 12.40
N HIS A 96 0.11 17.11 12.70
CA HIS A 96 0.16 17.61 14.08
C HIS A 96 -0.82 16.90 15.01
N HIS A 97 -2.05 16.63 14.56
CA HIS A 97 -3.04 15.92 15.37
C HIS A 97 -2.60 14.49 15.70
N ILE A 98 -2.01 13.77 14.74
CA ILE A 98 -1.61 12.37 14.93
C ILE A 98 -0.32 12.26 15.75
N PHE A 99 0.68 13.08 15.45
CA PHE A 99 2.02 12.96 16.01
C PHE A 99 2.29 13.93 17.17
N GLY A 100 1.46 14.95 17.37
CA GLY A 100 1.54 15.89 18.50
C GLY A 100 2.91 16.53 18.61
N GLU A 101 3.53 16.40 19.79
CA GLU A 101 4.90 16.87 20.07
C GLU A 101 5.98 16.19 19.21
N GLN A 102 5.66 15.08 18.54
CA GLN A 102 6.55 14.33 17.66
C GLN A 102 6.29 14.64 16.17
N TYR A 103 5.71 15.80 15.85
CA TYR A 103 5.39 16.24 14.49
C TYR A 103 6.53 16.03 13.49
N GLU A 104 7.74 16.50 13.82
CA GLU A 104 8.93 16.38 12.94
C GLU A 104 9.24 14.92 12.61
N LEU A 105 9.18 14.02 13.60
CA LEU A 105 9.36 12.58 13.36
C LEU A 105 8.25 12.00 12.48
N GLY A 106 7.03 12.54 12.57
CA GLY A 106 5.90 12.16 11.73
C GLY A 106 6.11 12.58 10.27
N ILE A 107 6.65 13.78 10.05
CA ILE A 107 7.07 14.26 8.72
C ILE A 107 8.20 13.39 8.17
N ASP A 108 9.25 13.10 8.95
CA ASP A 108 10.35 12.21 8.57
C ASP A 108 9.83 10.81 8.17
N TYR A 109 8.87 10.27 8.92
CA TYR A 109 8.25 8.98 8.62
C TYR A 109 7.55 8.99 7.25
N LEU A 110 6.78 10.04 6.95
CA LEU A 110 6.10 10.21 5.66
C LEU A 110 7.09 10.47 4.52
N GLN A 111 8.15 11.24 4.77
CA GLN A 111 9.24 11.48 3.82
C GLN A 111 9.94 10.17 3.47
N LEU A 112 10.30 9.35 4.45
CA LEU A 112 10.96 8.06 4.23
C LEU A 112 10.05 7.08 3.48
N LEU A 113 8.75 7.08 3.73
CA LEU A 113 7.80 6.31 2.91
C LEU A 113 7.83 6.74 1.44
N TYR A 114 7.99 8.03 1.16
CA TYR A 114 7.98 8.60 -0.19
C TYR A 114 9.34 8.47 -0.91
N LEU A 115 10.42 8.92 -0.29
CA LEU A 115 11.75 8.98 -0.90
C LEU A 115 12.52 7.66 -0.78
N GLN A 116 12.29 6.89 0.28
CA GLN A 116 13.03 5.67 0.59
C GLN A 116 12.10 4.49 0.92
N PRO A 117 11.26 4.03 -0.03
CA PRO A 117 10.22 3.05 0.25
C PRO A 117 10.72 1.68 0.74
N VAL A 118 12.02 1.37 0.58
CA VAL A 118 12.66 0.13 1.11
C VAL A 118 13.16 0.30 2.55
N GLN A 119 13.37 1.54 3.02
CA GLN A 119 13.86 1.81 4.38
C GLN A 119 12.91 1.23 5.42
N LYS A 120 13.44 0.45 6.37
CA LYS A 120 12.64 -0.08 7.47
C LYS A 120 12.15 1.04 8.38
N LEU A 121 10.87 0.98 8.75
CA LEU A 121 10.23 1.94 9.63
C LEU A 121 9.50 1.20 10.76
N PRO A 122 9.34 1.84 11.93
CA PRO A 122 8.57 1.25 13.02
C PRO A 122 7.11 1.01 12.62
N ILE A 123 6.48 0.03 13.27
CA ILE A 123 5.05 -0.23 13.21
C ILE A 123 4.34 0.94 13.89
N LEU A 124 3.59 1.72 13.14
CA LEU A 124 2.79 2.81 13.70
C LEU A 124 1.50 2.23 14.27
N LEU A 125 1.30 2.35 15.58
CA LEU A 125 0.12 1.87 16.28
C LEU A 125 -0.64 3.05 16.91
N MET A 126 -1.78 3.39 16.33
CA MET A 126 -2.64 4.47 16.81
C MET A 126 -3.79 3.90 17.66
N VAL A 127 -3.89 4.34 18.91
CA VAL A 127 -4.90 3.87 19.86
C VAL A 127 -5.77 5.02 20.35
N SER A 128 -7.07 4.78 20.53
CA SER A 128 -7.94 5.70 21.25
C SER A 128 -9.20 5.01 21.78
N GLU A 129 -9.61 5.29 23.01
CA GLU A 129 -10.91 4.82 23.53
C GLU A 129 -12.08 5.55 22.86
N GLU A 130 -11.86 6.81 22.49
CA GLU A 130 -12.89 7.67 21.92
C GLU A 130 -13.05 7.45 20.40
N ARG A 131 -14.28 7.64 19.92
CA ARG A 131 -14.60 7.70 18.49
C ARG A 131 -14.32 9.10 17.93
N ASN A 132 -14.23 9.21 16.61
CA ASN A 132 -13.98 10.48 15.89
C ASN A 132 -12.62 11.12 16.24
N THR A 133 -11.57 10.30 16.25
CA THR A 133 -10.19 10.72 16.56
C THR A 133 -9.33 10.99 15.32
N GLY A 134 -9.89 10.88 14.11
CA GLY A 134 -9.14 11.10 12.86
C GLY A 134 -8.28 9.93 12.38
N LYS A 135 -8.25 8.79 13.10
CA LYS A 135 -7.50 7.58 12.72
C LYS A 135 -7.81 7.11 11.30
N SER A 136 -9.08 6.83 11.01
CA SER A 136 -9.51 6.38 9.68
C SER A 136 -9.26 7.45 8.61
N THR A 137 -9.32 8.74 8.96
CA THR A 137 -8.97 9.84 8.06
C THR A 137 -7.49 9.78 7.67
N PHE A 138 -6.59 9.56 8.64
CA PHE A 138 -5.16 9.38 8.39
C PHE A 138 -4.87 8.15 7.51
N LEU A 139 -5.55 7.03 7.76
CA LEU A 139 -5.43 5.83 6.91
C LEU A 139 -5.86 6.10 5.46
N ASN A 140 -6.97 6.83 5.29
CA ASN A 140 -7.46 7.24 3.97
C ASN A 140 -6.55 8.28 3.30
N PHE A 141 -5.89 9.13 4.07
CA PHE A 141 -4.85 10.03 3.58
C PHE A 141 -3.65 9.24 3.04
N LEU A 142 -3.11 8.28 3.80
CA LEU A 142 -2.05 7.38 3.31
C LEU A 142 -2.48 6.65 2.03
N LYS A 143 -3.72 6.14 1.99
CA LYS A 143 -4.29 5.52 0.79
C LYS A 143 -4.38 6.50 -0.38
N ALA A 144 -4.68 7.76 -0.13
CA ALA A 144 -4.75 8.79 -1.16
C ALA A 144 -3.35 9.14 -1.70
N VAL A 145 -2.34 9.26 -0.84
CA VAL A 145 -0.95 9.57 -1.21
C VAL A 145 -0.32 8.43 -2.02
N PHE A 146 -0.32 7.21 -1.47
CA PHE A 146 0.41 6.08 -2.04
C PHE A 146 -0.44 5.16 -2.93
N GLN A 147 -1.74 5.47 -3.06
CA GLN A 147 -2.68 4.88 -4.01
C GLN A 147 -2.66 3.34 -4.00
N ASN A 148 -2.33 2.70 -5.11
CA ASN A 148 -2.36 1.25 -5.25
C ASN A 148 -1.25 0.52 -4.47
N ASN A 149 -0.29 1.25 -3.89
CA ASN A 149 0.75 0.68 -3.03
C ASN A 149 0.31 0.53 -1.56
N VAL A 150 -0.92 0.90 -1.22
CA VAL A 150 -1.53 0.68 0.11
C VAL A 150 -2.65 -0.34 0.03
N THR A 151 -2.73 -1.23 1.03
CA THR A 151 -3.83 -2.18 1.19
C THR A 151 -4.45 -2.08 2.58
N PHE A 152 -5.77 -2.23 2.64
CA PHE A 152 -6.51 -2.39 3.88
C PHE A 152 -6.69 -3.88 4.13
N ASN A 153 -6.23 -4.35 5.28
CA ASN A 153 -6.33 -5.74 5.68
C ASN A 153 -7.24 -5.85 6.91
N THR A 154 -7.99 -6.94 6.97
CA THR A 154 -8.70 -7.37 8.17
C THR A 154 -7.78 -8.22 9.07
N ASN A 155 -8.21 -8.48 10.30
CA ASN A 155 -7.51 -9.42 11.19
C ASN A 155 -7.43 -10.84 10.57
N GLU A 156 -8.39 -11.23 9.74
CA GLU A 156 -8.40 -12.52 9.06
C GLU A 156 -7.37 -12.58 7.94
N ASP A 157 -7.28 -11.52 7.13
CA ASP A 157 -6.26 -11.41 6.07
C ASP A 157 -4.84 -11.48 6.65
N PHE A 158 -4.65 -10.90 7.83
CA PHE A 158 -3.38 -10.98 8.56
C PHE A 158 -3.05 -12.40 9.04
N ARG A 159 -4.05 -13.14 9.52
CA ARG A 159 -3.89 -14.52 10.00
C ARG A 159 -3.80 -15.55 8.88
N SER A 160 -4.33 -15.23 7.71
CA SER A 160 -4.29 -16.07 6.52
C SER A 160 -2.86 -16.44 6.12
N GLN A 161 -2.67 -17.66 5.60
CA GLN A 161 -1.43 -18.05 4.95
C GLN A 161 -1.34 -17.44 3.54
N PHE A 162 -2.49 -17.24 2.88
CA PHE A 162 -2.58 -16.57 1.59
C PHE A 162 -2.38 -15.08 1.76
N ASN A 163 -1.33 -14.56 1.13
CA ASN A 163 -0.84 -13.21 1.35
C ASN A 163 -0.50 -12.45 0.06
N ALA A 164 -0.76 -13.07 -1.09
CA ALA A 164 -0.47 -12.51 -2.40
C ALA A 164 -1.10 -11.13 -2.64
N ASP A 165 -2.23 -10.83 -1.98
CA ASP A 165 -2.96 -9.57 -2.14
C ASP A 165 -2.22 -8.36 -1.56
N TRP A 166 -1.39 -8.60 -0.54
CA TRP A 166 -0.58 -7.58 0.13
C TRP A 166 0.93 -7.77 -0.08
N ALA A 167 1.33 -8.88 -0.69
CA ALA A 167 2.68 -9.14 -1.14
C ALA A 167 3.15 -8.07 -2.14
N GLY A 168 4.14 -7.27 -1.75
CA GLY A 168 4.69 -6.19 -2.58
C GLY A 168 3.98 -4.84 -2.44
N LYS A 169 3.09 -4.66 -1.46
CA LYS A 169 2.55 -3.34 -1.08
C LYS A 169 3.53 -2.60 -0.16
N LEU A 170 3.54 -1.27 -0.27
CA LEU A 170 4.33 -0.40 0.60
C LEU A 170 3.75 -0.35 2.01
N LEU A 171 2.42 -0.22 2.11
CA LEU A 171 1.72 -0.05 3.39
C LEU A 171 0.61 -1.09 3.52
N ILE A 172 0.62 -1.78 4.66
CA ILE A 172 -0.45 -2.67 5.10
C ILE A 172 -1.13 -1.99 6.29
N VAL A 173 -2.39 -1.63 6.08
CA VAL A 173 -3.18 -0.83 7.01
C VAL A 173 -4.28 -1.69 7.64
N VAL A 174 -4.46 -1.59 8.95
CA VAL A 174 -5.53 -2.30 9.68
C VAL A 174 -6.25 -1.30 10.60
N ASP A 175 -7.52 -0.99 10.32
CA ASP A 175 -8.27 0.07 11.04
C ASP A 175 -8.77 -0.38 12.43
N GLU A 176 -8.99 -1.68 12.64
CA GLU A 176 -9.45 -2.21 13.92
C GLU A 176 -8.69 -3.49 14.26
N VAL A 177 -7.49 -3.31 14.79
CA VAL A 177 -6.60 -4.41 15.14
C VAL A 177 -7.02 -5.03 16.47
N LEU A 178 -7.18 -6.36 16.46
CA LEU A 178 -7.44 -7.19 17.63
C LEU A 178 -6.52 -8.42 17.60
N LEU A 179 -5.23 -8.16 17.80
CA LEU A 179 -4.17 -9.17 17.77
C LEU A 179 -3.78 -9.55 19.19
N ASN A 180 -4.77 -10.08 19.91
CA ASN A 180 -4.65 -10.51 21.30
C ASN A 180 -3.96 -11.88 21.47
N ARG A 181 -3.41 -12.45 20.40
CA ARG A 181 -2.66 -13.71 20.43
C ARG A 181 -1.18 -13.41 20.33
N ARG A 182 -0.36 -14.10 21.12
CA ARG A 182 1.11 -13.99 21.04
C ARG A 182 1.61 -14.32 19.64
N GLU A 183 1.01 -15.33 18.99
CA GLU A 183 1.33 -15.70 17.60
C GLU A 183 1.17 -14.53 16.62
N ASP A 184 0.12 -13.73 16.76
CA ASP A 184 -0.12 -12.57 15.89
C ASP A 184 0.96 -11.50 16.09
N SER A 185 1.37 -11.28 17.35
CA SER A 185 2.40 -10.31 17.72
C SER A 185 3.79 -10.73 17.23
N GLU A 186 4.12 -12.02 17.37
CA GLU A 186 5.35 -12.60 16.80
C GLU A 186 5.37 -12.52 15.27
N ARG A 187 4.23 -12.75 14.62
CA ARG A 187 4.10 -12.61 13.17
C ARG A 187 4.37 -11.17 12.71
N LEU A 188 3.82 -10.17 13.40
CA LEU A 188 4.10 -8.75 13.11
C LEU A 188 5.59 -8.41 13.28
N LYS A 189 6.20 -8.86 14.39
CA LYS A 189 7.64 -8.66 14.65
C LYS A 189 8.50 -9.26 13.51
N ASN A 190 8.18 -10.49 13.10
CA ASN A 190 8.88 -11.15 12.01
C ASN A 190 8.71 -10.38 10.69
N LEU A 191 7.49 -10.02 10.31
CA LEU A 191 7.23 -9.28 9.08
C LEU A 191 7.91 -7.90 9.06
N SER A 192 7.96 -7.19 10.19
CA SER A 192 8.61 -5.87 10.27
C SER A 192 10.14 -5.90 10.09
N THR A 193 10.78 -7.05 10.32
CA THR A 193 12.24 -7.18 10.27
C THR A 193 12.75 -8.01 9.09
N THR A 194 11.89 -8.85 8.51
CA THR A 194 12.22 -9.75 7.41
C THR A 194 12.57 -8.97 6.14
N LEU A 195 13.58 -9.44 5.40
CA LEU A 195 13.99 -8.87 4.10
C LEU A 195 13.36 -9.60 2.91
N SER A 196 13.03 -10.88 3.07
CA SER A 196 12.42 -11.72 2.04
C SER A 196 11.29 -12.58 2.61
N TYR A 197 10.17 -12.64 1.92
CA TYR A 197 8.97 -13.30 2.38
C TYR A 197 8.41 -14.25 1.31
N LYS A 198 7.94 -15.42 1.74
CA LYS A 198 7.36 -16.43 0.84
C LYS A 198 5.90 -16.08 0.57
N VAL A 199 5.62 -15.80 -0.69
CA VAL A 199 4.26 -15.50 -1.14
C VAL A 199 3.51 -16.80 -1.37
N GLU A 200 2.33 -16.89 -0.79
CA GLU A 200 1.42 -18.02 -1.03
C GLU A 200 0.13 -17.51 -1.69
N ALA A 201 -0.15 -18.06 -2.87
CA ALA A 201 -1.40 -17.88 -3.59
C ALA A 201 -2.10 -19.23 -3.75
N LYS A 202 -3.43 -19.24 -3.72
CA LYS A 202 -4.21 -20.48 -3.84
C LYS A 202 -3.93 -21.18 -5.16
N GLY A 203 -3.40 -22.40 -5.10
CA GLY A 203 -3.13 -23.23 -6.28
C GLY A 203 -1.90 -22.81 -7.10
N LYS A 204 -0.92 -22.12 -6.51
CA LYS A 204 0.36 -21.77 -7.13
C LYS A 204 1.54 -22.18 -6.25
N ASP A 205 2.70 -22.39 -6.88
CA ASP A 205 3.95 -22.63 -6.18
C ASP A 205 4.38 -21.40 -5.36
N ARG A 206 5.18 -21.63 -4.33
CA ARG A 206 5.64 -20.58 -3.40
C ARG A 206 6.84 -19.86 -3.99
N ASP A 207 6.72 -18.55 -4.15
CA ASP A 207 7.80 -17.68 -4.62
C ASP A 207 8.34 -16.82 -3.46
N GLU A 208 9.66 -16.63 -3.40
CA GLU A 208 10.28 -15.72 -2.43
C GLU A 208 10.43 -14.32 -3.04
N ILE A 209 9.85 -13.31 -2.38
CA ILE A 209 9.96 -11.90 -2.81
C ILE A 209 10.61 -11.06 -1.73
N SER A 210 11.22 -9.94 -2.09
CA SER A 210 11.67 -8.95 -1.11
C SER A 210 10.47 -8.34 -0.37
N PHE A 211 10.56 -8.27 0.96
CA PHE A 211 9.54 -7.70 1.81
C PHE A 211 9.98 -6.34 2.33
N PHE A 212 9.22 -5.30 2.01
CA PHE A 212 9.51 -3.91 2.37
C PHE A 212 8.27 -3.18 2.92
N ALA A 213 7.21 -3.91 3.23
CA ALA A 213 5.94 -3.32 3.68
C ALA A 213 6.06 -2.77 5.10
N LYS A 214 5.32 -1.70 5.36
CA LYS A 214 5.20 -1.06 6.68
C LYS A 214 3.80 -1.25 7.20
N PHE A 215 3.66 -1.37 8.51
CA PHE A 215 2.38 -1.59 9.16
C PHE A 215 1.92 -0.30 9.84
N VAL A 216 0.67 0.08 9.53
CA VAL A 216 -0.04 1.14 10.24
C VAL A 216 -1.33 0.55 10.80
N LEU A 217 -1.41 0.47 12.12
CA LEU A 217 -2.45 -0.21 12.85
C LEU A 217 -3.24 0.80 13.67
N CYS A 218 -4.55 0.66 13.68
CA CYS A 218 -5.46 1.41 14.51
C CYS A 218 -6.18 0.47 15.47
N SER A 219 -6.46 0.93 16.69
CA SER A 219 -7.35 0.23 17.61
C SER A 219 -8.17 1.21 18.42
N ASN A 220 -9.37 0.74 18.80
CA ASN A 220 -10.19 1.42 19.80
C ASN A 220 -9.92 0.90 21.22
N ASN A 221 -9.02 -0.08 21.37
CA ASN A 221 -8.58 -0.63 22.64
C ASN A 221 -7.20 -0.05 23.01
N GLU A 222 -7.14 0.76 24.06
CA GLU A 222 -5.88 1.33 24.56
C GLU A 222 -5.06 0.37 25.42
N LEU A 223 -5.71 -0.64 26.03
CA LEU A 223 -5.07 -1.52 27.00
C LEU A 223 -4.26 -2.64 26.33
N LEU A 224 -4.89 -3.38 25.40
CA LEU A 224 -4.31 -4.58 24.78
C LEU A 224 -4.72 -4.72 23.30
N PRO A 225 -4.35 -3.77 22.42
CA PRO A 225 -4.61 -3.90 20.98
C PRO A 225 -3.72 -4.97 20.31
N VAL A 226 -2.48 -5.07 20.78
CA VAL A 226 -1.43 -6.02 20.38
C VAL A 226 -0.63 -6.37 21.63
N ILE A 227 -0.11 -7.59 21.73
CA ILE A 227 0.78 -7.97 22.84
C ILE A 227 2.18 -7.45 22.54
N ILE A 228 2.62 -6.43 23.28
CA ILE A 228 3.94 -5.82 23.15
C ILE A 228 4.74 -6.14 24.42
N ASP A 229 5.82 -6.89 24.26
CA ASP A 229 6.69 -7.26 25.38
C ASP A 229 7.58 -6.07 25.82
N VAL A 230 7.99 -6.09 27.09
CA VAL A 230 8.92 -5.08 27.62
C VAL A 230 10.24 -5.14 26.84
N GLY A 231 10.70 -3.97 26.36
CA GLY A 231 11.93 -3.86 25.57
C GLY A 231 11.72 -3.97 24.06
N GLU A 232 10.50 -4.20 23.59
CA GLU A 232 10.16 -4.13 22.17
C GLU A 232 10.25 -2.69 21.67
N ASN A 233 11.09 -2.44 20.66
CA ASN A 233 11.36 -1.11 20.11
C ASN A 233 10.86 -0.93 18.67
N ARG A 234 10.17 -1.94 18.11
CA ARG A 234 9.62 -1.89 16.75
C ARG A 234 8.30 -1.12 16.64
N TYR A 235 7.62 -0.86 17.75
CA TYR A 235 6.33 -0.17 17.76
C TYR A 235 6.50 1.31 18.10
N TRP A 236 5.88 2.15 17.29
CA TRP A 236 5.64 3.55 17.61
C TRP A 236 4.17 3.72 17.97
N VAL A 237 3.89 3.75 19.28
CA VAL A 237 2.52 3.86 19.80
C VAL A 237 2.14 5.32 19.97
N ARG A 238 0.99 5.72 19.40
CA ARG A 238 0.40 7.06 19.54
C ARG A 238 -1.01 6.94 20.11
N LYS A 239 -1.26 7.59 21.25
CA LYS A 239 -2.61 7.80 21.75
C LYS A 239 -3.19 9.03 21.05
N ILE A 240 -4.34 8.87 20.41
CA ILE A 240 -4.96 9.92 19.59
C ILE A 240 -6.17 10.49 20.31
N ASN A 241 -6.19 11.80 20.50
CA ASN A 241 -7.31 12.51 21.13
C ASN A 241 -8.46 12.70 20.13
N ARG A 242 -9.65 12.96 20.64
CA ARG A 242 -10.82 13.30 19.83
C ARG A 242 -10.64 14.64 19.12
N LEU A 243 -11.21 14.72 17.92
CA LEU A 243 -11.27 15.95 17.15
C LEU A 243 -12.32 16.90 17.77
N ASP A 244 -11.98 18.18 17.86
CA ASP A 244 -12.89 19.22 18.35
C ASP A 244 -14.06 19.49 17.39
N SER A 245 -13.86 19.25 16.09
CA SER A 245 -14.87 19.45 15.04
C SER A 245 -14.78 18.37 13.98
N ASP A 246 -15.92 18.04 13.37
CA ASP A 246 -16.02 17.10 12.26
C ASP A 246 -16.25 17.88 10.96
N ASP A 247 -15.35 17.72 9.99
CA ASP A 247 -15.44 18.32 8.66
C ASP A 247 -15.57 17.19 7.64
N THR A 248 -16.77 17.05 7.07
CA THR A 248 -17.10 15.99 6.12
C THR A 248 -16.28 16.05 4.83
N ASP A 249 -15.80 17.22 4.45
CA ASP A 249 -15.01 17.43 3.23
C ASP A 249 -13.50 17.39 3.47
N PHE A 250 -13.07 17.18 4.72
CA PHE A 250 -11.66 17.23 5.10
C PHE A 250 -10.80 16.29 4.25
N LEU A 251 -11.25 15.07 3.98
CA LEU A 251 -10.50 14.14 3.13
C LEU A 251 -10.32 14.65 1.69
N GLN A 252 -11.25 15.43 1.15
CA GLN A 252 -11.10 16.03 -0.18
C GLN A 252 -10.10 17.19 -0.16
N LYS A 253 -10.11 17.99 0.91
CA LYS A 253 -9.12 19.05 1.12
C LYS A 253 -7.71 18.46 1.23
N LEU A 254 -7.53 17.40 2.03
CA LEU A 254 -6.27 16.66 2.11
C LEU A 254 -5.80 16.18 0.74
N LYS A 255 -6.70 15.59 -0.07
CA LYS A 255 -6.36 15.13 -1.43
C LYS A 255 -5.88 16.25 -2.35
N ALA A 256 -6.49 17.44 -2.24
CA ALA A 256 -6.10 18.59 -3.04
C ALA A 256 -4.70 19.12 -2.69
N GLU A 257 -4.26 18.92 -1.44
CA GLU A 257 -2.96 19.37 -0.92
C GLU A 257 -1.83 18.37 -1.14
N ILE A 258 -2.10 17.13 -1.55
CA ILE A 258 -1.07 16.09 -1.76
C ILE A 258 0.06 16.57 -2.69
N PRO A 259 -0.20 17.23 -3.84
CA PRO A 259 0.87 17.76 -4.70
C PRO A 259 1.83 18.73 -3.97
N ALA A 260 1.30 19.61 -3.12
CA ALA A 260 2.07 20.56 -2.33
C ALA A 260 2.89 19.85 -1.25
N PHE A 261 2.25 18.91 -0.55
CA PHE A 261 2.91 18.11 0.47
C PHE A 261 4.06 17.27 -0.11
N LEU A 262 3.87 16.62 -1.25
CA LEU A 262 4.93 15.84 -1.91
C LEU A 262 6.07 16.70 -2.49
N TYR A 263 5.84 17.98 -2.74
CA TYR A 263 6.89 18.92 -3.13
C TYR A 263 7.75 19.37 -1.93
N PHE A 264 7.12 19.44 -0.76
CA PHE A 264 7.79 19.75 0.50
C PHE A 264 8.67 18.60 1.02
N LEU A 265 8.20 17.35 0.88
CA LEU A 265 8.94 16.14 1.27
C LEU A 265 10.20 15.91 0.43
#